data_AF-A0ABD3PK88-F1
#
_entry.id   AF-A0ABD3PK88-F1
#
_cell.length_a   1.000
_cell.length_b   1.000
_cell.length_c   1.000
_cell.angle_alpha   90.00
_cell.angle_beta   90.00
_cell.angle_gamma   90.00
#
_symmetry.space_group_name_H-M   'P 1'
#
loop_
_entity.id
_entity.type
_entity.pdbx_description
1 polymer ?
#
loop_
_entity_poly.entity_id
_entity_poly.type
_entity_poly.pdbx_seq_one_letter_code
_entity_poly.pdbx_strand_id
1 'polypeptide(L)'
;MGLVLSKNKPASTSPRLLPRPRHPLLLGSAAILLSATTFPTGTASGGKFICSAFAASTVPTAGRSRSFRAFHRGGNQRRRMSGVLEEGDRKAYPHAPPLATVNPFSRRIEKVVIVGGTHGNEYTGVWCIKSIEKQRQLWNEKSTDIPKANIFSDFPTLDIATLLANPVAHMQNKRFVDSDLNREFSVEKLRRVAMTKSETQEENSSEECDIRNEFCSGDNFDASDPLASLPHEALRAREIESILGPKLIPHTVGPNGYSNMDYDHSNPEPLTDVVVDLHTTTANMGISLIIPEGDSLMSAAAAYVLHQCRSKYGYESVQCLMHALPKREDRQNLSSCGRHGFTIEVGPVPQGVLRHDVVEKTQAAMHSLLEFLHLRNLELEKGNANNGEPTVLDMLRQIYPNNIVPCYRSAPAVRPGELSGKISWPNDESNPNFPAVIIHKSLQDRDFEPLRIGDPLFVTLDGTIIPYDGSHGDEVHLIFVNEGGYYYESSGTGIGVAVKSRFDWETGWFFVDSDDEAEVSEEIVVEETDSYE
;
A
#
# COMPACT_ATOMS: atom_id res chain seq x y z
N MET A 1 68.99 -9.74 -0.50
CA MET A 1 69.49 -9.49 -1.88
C MET A 1 68.27 -9.23 -2.74
N GLY A 2 68.18 -8.25 -3.65
CA GLY A 2 69.11 -7.19 -4.04
C GLY A 2 68.70 -6.62 -5.40
N LEU A 3 68.52 -5.29 -5.47
CA LEU A 3 68.82 -4.32 -6.57
C LEU A 3 69.21 -4.90 -7.97
N VAL A 4 68.76 -4.38 -9.12
CA VAL A 4 68.88 -3.00 -9.69
C VAL A 4 67.78 -2.84 -10.79
N LEU A 5 67.00 -1.76 -11.03
CA LEU A 5 67.17 -0.29 -11.20
C LEU A 5 67.49 0.24 -12.63
N SER A 6 66.50 0.83 -13.34
CA SER A 6 66.65 1.85 -14.41
C SER A 6 65.26 2.40 -14.81
N LYS A 7 64.76 3.57 -14.38
CA LYS A 7 65.10 4.99 -14.69
C LYS A 7 64.94 5.43 -16.16
N ASN A 8 63.97 6.34 -16.40
CA ASN A 8 64.23 7.65 -17.03
C ASN A 8 63.08 8.68 -16.85
N LYS A 9 63.47 9.96 -16.72
CA LYS A 9 62.71 11.24 -16.62
C LYS A 9 63.76 12.37 -16.79
N PRO A 10 63.48 13.64 -17.18
CA PRO A 10 62.50 14.56 -16.56
C PRO A 10 61.79 15.45 -17.65
N ALA A 11 61.42 16.75 -17.57
CA ALA A 11 61.39 17.81 -16.54
C ALA A 11 60.38 18.94 -16.87
N SER A 12 59.65 19.47 -15.87
CA SER A 12 59.29 20.90 -15.69
C SER A 12 58.40 21.63 -16.75
N THR A 13 57.77 22.80 -16.54
CA THR A 13 57.77 23.85 -15.48
C THR A 13 56.35 24.43 -15.21
N SER A 14 56.12 24.99 -14.01
CA SER A 14 55.03 25.95 -13.67
C SER A 14 55.60 27.41 -13.61
N PRO A 15 54.96 28.50 -13.06
CA PRO A 15 53.63 28.71 -12.45
C PRO A 15 52.90 30.07 -12.77
N ARG A 16 51.70 30.29 -12.21
CA ARG A 16 51.03 31.55 -11.71
C ARG A 16 49.58 31.19 -11.30
N LEU A 17 48.93 31.55 -10.18
CA LEU A 17 48.81 32.74 -9.31
C LEU A 17 47.67 33.74 -9.66
N LEU A 18 46.46 33.45 -9.11
CA LEU A 18 45.53 34.32 -8.34
C LEU A 18 45.15 35.75 -8.82
N PRO A 19 43.86 36.18 -8.68
CA PRO A 19 43.38 36.68 -7.37
C PRO A 19 41.91 36.35 -6.98
N ARG A 20 41.55 36.69 -5.73
CA ARG A 20 40.16 36.73 -5.19
C ARG A 20 39.61 38.18 -5.16
N PRO A 21 38.27 38.39 -5.13
CA PRO A 21 37.65 39.59 -4.58
C PRO A 21 37.61 39.58 -3.02
N ARG A 22 37.16 40.69 -2.41
CA ARG A 22 36.99 40.85 -0.94
C ARG A 22 35.58 41.35 -0.58
N HIS A 23 35.16 41.08 0.66
CA HIS A 23 33.98 41.67 1.32
C HIS A 23 34.10 43.19 1.53
N PRO A 24 32.97 43.86 1.86
CA PRO A 24 32.88 44.79 2.97
C PRO A 24 32.26 44.14 4.24
N LEU A 25 32.62 44.67 5.41
CA LEU A 25 32.13 44.24 6.73
C LEU A 25 30.97 45.13 7.21
N LEU A 26 30.14 44.60 8.10
CA LEU A 26 29.49 45.36 9.17
C LEU A 26 29.33 44.48 10.42
N LEU A 27 29.33 45.11 11.61
CA LEU A 27 29.50 44.42 12.90
C LEU A 27 28.17 44.12 13.59
N GLY A 28 28.15 43.05 14.39
CA GLY A 28 27.06 42.71 15.31
C GLY A 28 27.53 41.68 16.34
N SER A 29 28.20 42.13 17.40
CA SER A 29 28.83 41.23 18.40
C SER A 29 27.93 41.00 19.62
N ALA A 30 27.66 39.74 19.93
CA ALA A 30 27.21 39.30 21.26
C ALA A 30 27.72 37.87 21.53
N ALA A 31 28.70 37.72 22.42
CA ALA A 31 29.18 36.43 22.90
C ALA A 31 28.81 36.28 24.38
N ILE A 32 28.14 35.18 24.74
CA ILE A 32 27.81 34.85 26.13
C ILE A 32 28.80 33.78 26.60
N LEU A 33 29.47 34.03 27.73
CA LEU A 33 30.36 33.07 28.36
C LEU A 33 29.55 32.00 29.08
N LEU A 34 29.99 30.74 28.98
CA LEU A 34 29.66 29.68 29.92
C LEU A 34 30.95 29.23 30.60
N SER A 35 31.14 29.63 31.85
CA SER A 35 32.31 29.26 32.64
C SER A 35 32.13 27.85 33.22
N ALA A 36 33.03 26.93 32.86
CA ALA A 36 33.13 25.66 33.57
C ALA A 36 33.63 25.90 35.02
N THR A 37 32.89 25.39 36.01
CA THR A 37 33.32 25.38 37.41
C THR A 37 33.63 23.96 37.87
N THR A 38 34.59 23.84 38.78
CA THR A 38 35.29 22.59 39.11
C THR A 38 34.51 21.68 40.07
N PHE A 39 34.66 20.37 39.87
CA PHE A 39 34.36 19.36 40.89
C PHE A 39 35.25 19.54 42.15
N PRO A 40 34.71 19.25 43.34
CA PRO A 40 35.45 18.62 44.43
C PRO A 40 35.11 17.12 44.51
N THR A 41 36.08 16.31 44.95
CA THR A 41 35.92 14.86 45.16
C THR A 41 35.40 14.54 46.56
N GLY A 42 34.61 13.47 46.70
CA GLY A 42 34.15 12.97 48.00
C GLY A 42 33.73 11.49 47.94
N THR A 43 34.46 10.62 48.63
CA THR A 43 34.23 9.17 48.65
C THR A 43 33.63 8.71 49.98
N ALA A 44 32.49 8.00 49.94
CA ALA A 44 32.11 7.05 50.98
C ALA A 44 31.02 6.06 50.53
N SER A 45 31.19 4.81 50.97
CA SER A 45 30.28 3.66 50.93
C SER A 45 28.81 3.90 51.36
N GLY A 46 27.90 2.98 50.99
CA GLY A 46 27.12 2.37 52.09
C GLY A 46 25.69 1.80 51.91
N GLY A 47 25.14 1.65 50.70
CA GLY A 47 24.07 0.66 50.44
C GLY A 47 22.65 0.87 51.04
N LYS A 48 21.87 -0.23 50.94
CA LYS A 48 20.45 -0.44 51.30
C LYS A 48 19.36 0.23 50.43
N PHE A 49 18.53 -0.65 49.86
CA PHE A 49 17.18 -0.38 49.36
C PHE A 49 16.33 0.41 50.38
N ILE A 50 15.57 1.39 49.89
CA ILE A 50 14.31 1.84 50.49
C ILE A 50 13.31 2.06 49.35
N CYS A 51 12.12 1.46 49.45
CA CYS A 51 10.99 1.76 48.57
C CYS A 51 10.10 2.83 49.20
N SER A 52 9.74 3.86 48.42
CA SER A 52 8.65 4.80 48.70
C SER A 52 8.00 5.16 47.36
N ALA A 53 6.71 4.95 47.07
CA ALA A 53 5.53 4.76 47.91
C ALA A 53 5.05 6.03 48.65
N PHE A 54 4.44 6.93 47.89
CA PHE A 54 3.32 7.80 48.31
C PHE A 54 2.20 7.52 47.29
N ALA A 55 1.03 6.99 47.69
CA ALA A 55 -0.06 7.71 48.37
C ALA A 55 -0.60 8.83 47.46
N ALA A 56 -1.66 8.66 46.66
CA ALA A 56 -2.97 8.01 46.89
C ALA A 56 -3.82 8.72 47.96
N SER A 57 -4.88 9.39 47.52
CA SER A 57 -5.91 10.01 48.36
C SER A 57 -7.27 9.43 48.01
N THR A 58 -7.87 8.70 48.95
CA THR A 58 -9.33 8.55 49.09
C THR A 58 -9.89 9.86 49.70
N VAL A 59 -11.18 10.11 50.01
CA VAL A 59 -12.32 9.34 50.55
C VAL A 59 -13.61 10.19 50.26
N PRO A 60 -14.86 9.72 50.45
CA PRO A 60 -15.63 8.67 49.75
C PRO A 60 -16.91 9.23 49.05
N THR A 61 -17.77 8.38 48.49
CA THR A 61 -19.19 8.25 48.96
C THR A 61 -19.89 7.02 48.36
N ALA A 62 -20.94 6.54 49.04
CA ALA A 62 -21.53 5.22 48.80
C ALA A 62 -22.45 5.15 47.57
N GLY A 63 -22.36 4.04 46.82
CA GLY A 63 -23.18 3.79 45.64
C GLY A 63 -24.60 3.30 45.93
N ARG A 64 -25.38 3.06 44.87
CA ARG A 64 -26.64 2.32 44.95
C ARG A 64 -26.94 1.57 43.65
N SER A 65 -26.91 0.24 43.69
CA SER A 65 -27.39 -0.58 42.58
C SER A 65 -28.92 -0.48 42.44
N ARG A 66 -29.40 -0.31 41.21
CA ARG A 66 -30.81 -0.50 40.83
C ARG A 66 -30.92 -1.05 39.40
N SER A 67 -31.13 -2.36 39.30
CA SER A 67 -31.76 -2.96 38.12
C SER A 67 -33.21 -2.47 38.01
N PHE A 68 -33.67 -2.07 36.82
CA PHE A 68 -35.10 -1.96 36.53
C PHE A 68 -35.44 -2.21 35.05
N ARG A 69 -36.07 -3.36 34.80
CA ARG A 69 -37.09 -3.69 33.78
C ARG A 69 -37.00 -3.01 32.39
N ALA A 70 -36.77 -3.85 31.38
CA ALA A 70 -37.32 -3.61 30.05
C ALA A 70 -38.86 -3.50 30.11
N PHE A 71 -39.44 -2.63 29.28
CA PHE A 71 -40.89 -2.46 29.18
C PHE A 71 -41.48 -3.37 28.09
N HIS A 72 -42.56 -4.08 28.42
CA HIS A 72 -43.43 -4.71 27.43
C HIS A 72 -44.62 -3.80 27.11
N ARG A 73 -44.86 -3.59 25.81
CA ARG A 73 -46.19 -3.52 25.19
C ARG A 73 -46.14 -4.57 24.08
N GLY A 74 -46.99 -5.59 24.05
CA GLY A 74 -48.42 -5.42 23.80
C GLY A 74 -48.60 -5.16 22.30
N GLY A 75 -48.66 -6.15 21.40
CA GLY A 75 -48.88 -7.59 21.60
C GLY A 75 -50.24 -7.98 21.02
N ASN A 76 -50.24 -8.66 19.88
CA ASN A 76 -51.47 -9.03 19.16
C ASN A 76 -51.31 -10.45 18.56
N GLN A 77 -52.11 -11.40 19.03
CA GLN A 77 -51.99 -12.81 18.64
C GLN A 77 -52.78 -13.09 17.35
N ARG A 78 -52.14 -13.68 16.33
CA ARG A 78 -52.85 -14.52 15.36
C ARG A 78 -52.14 -15.87 15.12
N ARG A 79 -52.84 -16.91 15.56
CA ARG A 79 -52.73 -18.35 15.26
C ARG A 79 -51.61 -18.79 14.30
N ARG A 80 -50.79 -19.74 14.77
CA ARG A 80 -50.27 -20.81 13.90
C ARG A 80 -51.44 -21.46 13.14
N MET A 81 -51.31 -21.61 11.82
CA MET A 81 -51.92 -22.73 11.10
C MET A 81 -50.82 -23.48 10.36
N SER A 82 -50.89 -24.80 10.42
CA SER A 82 -50.06 -25.69 9.61
C SER A 82 -50.58 -25.70 8.18
N GLY A 83 -49.78 -25.20 7.24
CA GLY A 83 -49.99 -25.36 5.81
C GLY A 83 -48.74 -25.97 5.18
N VAL A 84 -48.90 -27.12 4.53
CA VAL A 84 -47.91 -27.61 3.56
C VAL A 84 -48.15 -26.80 2.28
N LEU A 85 -47.10 -26.18 1.75
CA LEU A 85 -47.09 -25.55 0.44
C LEU A 85 -45.82 -26.00 -0.31
N GLU A 86 -45.90 -25.93 -1.63
CA GLU A 86 -45.13 -26.77 -2.55
C GLU A 86 -43.76 -26.19 -2.93
N GLU A 87 -42.93 -27.00 -3.60
CA GLU A 87 -41.70 -26.53 -4.23
C GLU A 87 -42.03 -25.59 -5.40
N GLY A 88 -41.74 -24.29 -5.23
CA GLY A 88 -41.95 -23.28 -6.27
C GLY A 88 -41.11 -22.02 -6.04
N ASP A 89 -40.60 -21.46 -7.13
CA ASP A 89 -39.97 -20.13 -7.25
C ASP A 89 -38.97 -19.71 -6.15
N ARG A 90 -37.81 -20.36 -6.16
CA ARG A 90 -36.56 -19.62 -5.86
C ARG A 90 -36.38 -18.57 -6.95
N LYS A 91 -36.75 -17.32 -6.70
CA LYS A 91 -36.38 -16.20 -7.59
C LYS A 91 -34.86 -16.15 -7.70
N ALA A 92 -34.34 -16.23 -8.93
CA ALA A 92 -32.92 -16.11 -9.18
C ALA A 92 -32.47 -14.65 -8.99
N TYR A 93 -31.37 -14.46 -8.25
CA TYR A 93 -30.69 -13.17 -8.18
C TYR A 93 -30.03 -12.88 -9.54
N PRO A 94 -30.16 -11.66 -10.09
CA PRO A 94 -29.21 -11.19 -11.08
C PRO A 94 -27.85 -10.96 -10.40
N HIS A 95 -26.76 -11.23 -11.12
CA HIS A 95 -25.37 -10.94 -10.70
C HIS A 95 -24.81 -11.72 -9.48
N ALA A 96 -25.24 -12.97 -9.28
CA ALA A 96 -24.25 -13.94 -8.82
C ALA A 96 -23.15 -14.03 -9.90
N PRO A 97 -21.85 -13.83 -9.58
CA PRO A 97 -20.80 -13.87 -10.58
C PRO A 97 -20.71 -15.27 -11.21
N PRO A 98 -20.33 -15.39 -12.49
CA PRO A 98 -20.17 -16.69 -13.12
C PRO A 98 -19.14 -17.52 -12.34
N LEU A 99 -19.51 -18.76 -11.99
CA LEU A 99 -18.62 -19.70 -11.31
C LEU A 99 -17.29 -19.77 -12.05
N ALA A 100 -16.19 -19.45 -11.35
CA ALA A 100 -14.85 -19.59 -11.89
C ALA A 100 -14.65 -21.04 -12.36
N THR A 101 -14.47 -21.22 -13.66
CA THR A 101 -14.38 -22.55 -14.31
C THR A 101 -13.11 -23.32 -13.94
N VAL A 102 -12.19 -22.64 -13.25
CA VAL A 102 -10.96 -23.18 -12.64
C VAL A 102 -10.93 -22.75 -11.18
N ASN A 103 -10.56 -23.65 -10.28
CA ASN A 103 -10.39 -23.36 -8.85
C ASN A 103 -9.27 -22.30 -8.67
N PRO A 104 -9.51 -21.16 -7.98
CA PRO A 104 -8.50 -20.11 -7.85
C PRO A 104 -7.21 -20.56 -7.14
N PHE A 105 -7.28 -21.64 -6.36
CA PHE A 105 -6.13 -22.22 -5.64
C PHE A 105 -5.44 -23.37 -6.39
N SER A 106 -5.87 -23.75 -7.60
CA SER A 106 -5.28 -24.87 -8.36
C SER A 106 -4.13 -24.48 -9.30
N ARG A 107 -3.74 -23.19 -9.36
CA ARG A 107 -2.58 -22.73 -10.13
C ARG A 107 -1.31 -22.75 -9.27
N ARG A 108 -0.24 -23.34 -9.79
CA ARG A 108 1.13 -23.22 -9.23
C ARG A 108 1.65 -21.80 -9.46
N ILE A 109 2.25 -21.20 -8.45
CA ILE A 109 2.85 -19.85 -8.54
C ILE A 109 4.35 -20.01 -8.77
N GLU A 110 4.85 -19.56 -9.93
CA GLU A 110 6.25 -19.78 -10.26
C GLU A 110 7.08 -18.52 -9.98
N LYS A 111 6.76 -17.41 -10.64
CA LYS A 111 7.58 -16.20 -10.60
C LYS A 111 7.00 -15.14 -9.67
N VAL A 112 7.75 -14.81 -8.63
CA VAL A 112 7.43 -13.77 -7.63
C VAL A 112 8.45 -12.65 -7.74
N VAL A 113 8.01 -11.42 -8.01
CA VAL A 113 8.91 -10.25 -8.02
C VAL A 113 8.70 -9.41 -6.77
N ILE A 114 9.75 -9.28 -5.96
CA ILE A 114 9.78 -8.36 -4.82
C ILE A 114 10.27 -6.98 -5.29
N VAL A 115 9.41 -5.99 -5.20
CA VAL A 115 9.65 -4.62 -5.64
C VAL A 115 10.00 -3.75 -4.43
N GLY A 116 10.97 -2.86 -4.59
CA GLY A 116 11.33 -1.88 -3.57
C GLY A 116 11.75 -0.56 -4.17
N GLY A 117 11.51 0.53 -3.44
CA GLY A 117 11.83 1.88 -3.93
C GLY A 117 10.92 2.35 -5.07
N THR A 118 9.65 1.94 -5.06
CA THR A 118 8.59 2.49 -5.92
C THR A 118 8.44 3.99 -5.67
N HIS A 119 8.57 4.39 -4.40
CA HIS A 119 8.96 5.74 -4.03
C HIS A 119 10.44 5.75 -3.58
N GLY A 120 11.26 6.65 -4.11
CA GLY A 120 12.72 6.56 -4.00
C GLY A 120 13.30 6.75 -2.58
N ASN A 121 12.59 7.49 -1.73
CA ASN A 121 12.97 7.78 -0.34
C ASN A 121 12.43 6.75 0.69
N GLU A 122 11.72 5.72 0.25
CA GLU A 122 11.23 4.63 1.11
C GLU A 122 12.29 3.51 1.19
N TYR A 123 13.29 3.73 2.05
CA TYR A 123 14.53 2.94 2.05
C TYR A 123 14.36 1.46 2.45
N THR A 124 13.33 1.10 3.25
CA THR A 124 13.17 -0.27 3.74
C THR A 124 12.92 -1.27 2.61
N GLY A 125 12.07 -0.95 1.64
CA GLY A 125 11.86 -1.80 0.46
C GLY A 125 13.16 -2.00 -0.33
N VAL A 126 13.92 -0.92 -0.51
CA VAL A 126 15.23 -0.95 -1.18
C VAL A 126 16.27 -1.78 -0.40
N TRP A 127 16.24 -1.75 0.93
CA TRP A 127 17.08 -2.60 1.78
C TRP A 127 16.69 -4.08 1.67
N CYS A 128 15.38 -4.39 1.66
CA CYS A 128 14.88 -5.75 1.52
C CYS A 128 15.33 -6.40 0.20
N ILE A 129 15.19 -5.72 -0.95
CA ILE A 129 15.67 -6.27 -2.23
C ILE A 129 17.20 -6.44 -2.26
N LYS A 130 17.97 -5.50 -1.67
CA LYS A 130 19.44 -5.63 -1.56
C LYS A 130 19.86 -6.79 -0.64
N SER A 131 19.09 -7.07 0.42
CA SER A 131 19.25 -8.23 1.29
C SER A 131 18.98 -9.54 0.52
N ILE A 132 17.91 -9.58 -0.28
CA ILE A 132 17.58 -10.74 -1.13
C ILE A 132 18.68 -11.04 -2.14
N GLU A 133 19.18 -10.04 -2.88
CA GLU A 133 20.25 -10.28 -3.85
C GLU A 133 21.56 -10.72 -3.18
N LYS A 134 21.83 -10.28 -1.94
CA LYS A 134 22.98 -10.80 -1.17
C LYS A 134 22.76 -12.26 -0.74
N GLN A 135 21.53 -12.66 -0.39
CA GLN A 135 21.20 -14.07 -0.13
C GLN A 135 21.32 -14.93 -1.40
N ARG A 136 20.91 -14.41 -2.56
CA ARG A 136 21.05 -15.07 -3.87
C ARG A 136 22.52 -15.32 -4.22
N GLN A 137 23.39 -14.34 -3.99
CA GLN A 137 24.83 -14.49 -4.18
C GLN A 137 25.38 -15.63 -3.33
N LEU A 138 25.14 -15.61 -2.02
CA LEU A 138 25.67 -16.61 -1.07
C LEU A 138 25.17 -18.04 -1.36
N TRP A 139 23.92 -18.15 -1.83
CA TRP A 139 23.30 -19.41 -2.28
C TRP A 139 23.99 -19.96 -3.53
N ASN A 140 24.13 -19.13 -4.57
CA ASN A 140 24.77 -19.52 -5.83
C ASN A 140 26.25 -19.86 -5.67
N GLU A 141 26.97 -19.16 -4.79
CA GLU A 141 28.36 -19.44 -4.42
C GLU A 141 28.51 -20.72 -3.57
N LYS A 142 27.41 -21.33 -3.11
CA LYS A 142 27.38 -22.46 -2.17
C LYS A 142 28.24 -22.21 -0.93
N SER A 143 28.18 -20.97 -0.41
CA SER A 143 29.02 -20.55 0.70
C SER A 143 28.77 -21.39 1.95
N THR A 144 29.83 -21.71 2.70
CA THR A 144 29.69 -22.34 4.02
C THR A 144 29.22 -21.35 5.09
N ASP A 145 29.26 -20.04 4.79
CA ASP A 145 28.77 -18.94 5.62
C ASP A 145 27.34 -18.48 5.22
N ILE A 146 26.51 -19.38 4.65
CA ILE A 146 25.08 -19.09 4.43
C ILE A 146 24.41 -18.87 5.81
N PRO A 147 23.69 -17.74 6.02
CA PRO A 147 22.93 -17.52 7.26
C PRO A 147 21.88 -18.61 7.49
N LYS A 148 21.47 -18.81 8.76
CA LYS A 148 20.50 -19.86 9.15
C LYS A 148 19.11 -19.79 8.48
N ALA A 149 18.79 -18.70 7.81
CA ALA A 149 17.63 -18.53 6.95
C ALA A 149 18.09 -17.85 5.66
N ASN A 150 17.62 -18.33 4.51
CA ASN A 150 17.90 -17.81 3.18
C ASN A 150 16.71 -18.14 2.29
N ILE A 151 16.04 -17.15 1.72
CA ILE A 151 14.75 -17.38 1.06
C ILE A 151 14.83 -18.35 -0.14
N PHE A 152 16.01 -18.59 -0.70
CA PHE A 152 16.24 -19.56 -1.79
C PHE A 152 16.44 -21.00 -1.29
N SER A 153 16.85 -21.21 -0.02
CA SER A 153 16.76 -22.53 0.63
C SER A 153 15.39 -22.78 1.25
N ASP A 154 14.73 -21.71 1.69
CA ASP A 154 13.54 -21.79 2.54
C ASP A 154 12.25 -21.89 1.71
N PHE A 155 12.22 -21.34 0.48
CA PHE A 155 11.07 -21.35 -0.42
C PHE A 155 11.39 -21.89 -1.85
N PRO A 156 12.04 -23.06 -2.00
CA PRO A 156 12.64 -23.52 -3.27
C PRO A 156 11.67 -23.88 -4.40
N THR A 157 10.35 -23.74 -4.22
CA THR A 157 9.37 -23.89 -5.32
C THR A 157 9.14 -22.60 -6.12
N LEU A 158 9.64 -21.45 -5.63
CA LEU A 158 9.43 -20.11 -6.20
C LEU A 158 10.69 -19.58 -6.92
N ASP A 159 10.53 -19.03 -8.11
CA ASP A 159 11.51 -18.13 -8.73
C ASP A 159 11.31 -16.70 -8.18
N ILE A 160 12.11 -16.37 -7.16
CA ILE A 160 12.03 -15.07 -6.48
C ILE A 160 13.02 -14.10 -7.15
N ALA A 161 12.49 -13.10 -7.86
CA ALA A 161 13.24 -12.01 -8.47
C ALA A 161 13.09 -10.71 -7.66
N THR A 162 13.93 -9.71 -7.91
CA THR A 162 13.81 -8.38 -7.31
C THR A 162 13.80 -7.25 -8.34
N LEU A 163 13.21 -6.12 -7.98
CA LEU A 163 13.14 -4.92 -8.81
C LEU A 163 13.31 -3.64 -7.98
N LEU A 164 14.29 -2.80 -8.34
CA LEU A 164 14.32 -1.40 -7.92
C LEU A 164 13.42 -0.60 -8.85
N ALA A 165 12.25 -0.18 -8.37
CA ALA A 165 11.23 0.45 -9.20
C ALA A 165 11.65 1.83 -9.68
N ASN A 166 11.93 2.79 -8.79
CA ASN A 166 12.36 4.15 -9.17
C ASN A 166 13.84 4.42 -8.84
N PRO A 167 14.79 4.01 -9.70
CA PRO A 167 16.22 4.18 -9.43
C PRO A 167 16.67 5.66 -9.42
N VAL A 168 16.01 6.54 -10.17
CA VAL A 168 16.40 7.96 -10.27
C VAL A 168 15.90 8.74 -9.07
N ALA A 169 14.64 8.58 -8.66
CA ALA A 169 14.15 9.18 -7.42
C ALA A 169 14.90 8.64 -6.19
N HIS A 170 15.26 7.34 -6.18
CA HIS A 170 16.09 6.77 -5.12
C HIS A 170 17.48 7.43 -5.06
N MET A 171 18.14 7.62 -6.20
CA MET A 171 19.43 8.33 -6.28
C MET A 171 19.34 9.80 -5.84
N GLN A 172 18.19 10.46 -6.06
CA GLN A 172 17.92 11.84 -5.62
C GLN A 172 17.38 11.95 -4.18
N ASN A 173 17.12 10.82 -3.49
CA ASN A 173 16.39 10.77 -2.21
C ASN A 173 15.04 11.51 -2.24
N LYS A 174 14.25 11.34 -3.30
CA LYS A 174 12.89 11.87 -3.45
C LYS A 174 11.85 10.74 -3.47
N ARG A 175 10.58 11.09 -3.26
CA ARG A 175 9.45 10.19 -3.54
C ARG A 175 9.42 9.82 -5.02
N PHE A 176 9.43 10.82 -5.89
CA PHE A 176 9.50 10.72 -7.36
C PHE A 176 10.32 11.87 -7.96
N VAL A 177 10.56 11.85 -9.27
CA VAL A 177 11.23 12.91 -10.03
C VAL A 177 10.20 13.92 -10.55
N ASP A 178 9.23 13.46 -11.34
CA ASP A 178 8.24 14.31 -12.04
C ASP A 178 6.79 14.00 -11.62
N SER A 179 6.39 12.72 -11.56
CA SER A 179 5.05 12.29 -11.10
C SER A 179 5.10 11.03 -10.24
N ASP A 180 4.07 10.75 -9.43
CA ASP A 180 4.07 9.58 -8.56
C ASP A 180 3.96 8.28 -9.37
N LEU A 181 5.06 7.51 -9.44
CA LEU A 181 5.15 6.23 -10.16
C LEU A 181 4.00 5.27 -9.81
N ASN A 182 3.52 5.29 -8.56
CA ASN A 182 2.43 4.42 -8.11
C ASN A 182 1.03 4.92 -8.51
N ARG A 183 0.97 5.87 -9.47
CA ARG A 183 -0.20 6.37 -10.20
C ARG A 183 -0.03 6.27 -11.73
N GLU A 184 1.09 5.70 -12.21
CA GLU A 184 1.40 5.66 -13.65
C GLU A 184 0.94 4.36 -14.36
N PHE A 185 0.42 3.38 -13.62
CA PHE A 185 0.04 2.07 -14.16
C PHE A 185 -1.44 1.96 -14.56
N SER A 186 -2.14 3.06 -14.81
CA SER A 186 -3.48 3.00 -15.42
C SER A 186 -3.38 2.49 -16.86
N VAL A 187 -4.40 1.76 -17.33
CA VAL A 187 -4.42 1.17 -18.68
C VAL A 187 -4.31 2.25 -19.76
N GLU A 188 -4.92 3.42 -19.52
CA GLU A 188 -4.83 4.61 -20.35
C GLU A 188 -3.38 5.13 -20.47
N LYS A 189 -2.69 5.35 -19.34
CA LYS A 189 -1.31 5.88 -19.30
C LYS A 189 -0.30 4.92 -19.93
N LEU A 190 -0.45 3.63 -19.70
CA LEU A 190 0.37 2.59 -20.33
C LEU A 190 0.15 2.55 -21.84
N ARG A 191 -1.11 2.54 -22.32
CA ARG A 191 -1.45 2.50 -23.75
C ARG A 191 -1.16 3.78 -24.54
N ARG A 192 -1.11 4.97 -23.90
CA ARG A 192 -1.06 6.28 -24.58
C ARG A 192 0.14 6.55 -25.50
N VAL A 193 1.14 5.66 -25.55
CA VAL A 193 2.10 5.60 -26.67
C VAL A 193 2.22 4.14 -27.15
N ALA A 194 1.43 3.78 -28.15
CA ALA A 194 1.64 2.53 -28.88
C ALA A 194 2.99 2.58 -29.63
N MET A 195 3.75 1.49 -29.61
CA MET A 195 5.01 1.42 -30.36
C MET A 195 4.78 1.54 -31.86
N THR A 196 5.37 2.56 -32.49
CA THR A 196 5.40 2.74 -33.94
C THR A 196 6.23 1.63 -34.60
N LYS A 197 5.56 0.56 -35.03
CA LYS A 197 6.14 -0.48 -35.90
C LYS A 197 5.70 -0.30 -37.34
N SER A 198 6.66 0.08 -38.18
CA SER A 198 6.67 0.04 -39.66
C SER A 198 5.56 0.79 -40.41
N GLU A 199 6.00 1.68 -41.29
CA GLU A 199 5.18 2.31 -42.33
C GLU A 199 4.59 1.26 -43.29
N THR A 200 3.26 1.14 -43.37
CA THR A 200 2.48 0.84 -44.61
C THR A 200 0.97 0.78 -44.29
N GLN A 201 0.19 1.75 -44.78
CA GLN A 201 -1.26 1.67 -45.13
C GLN A 201 -2.27 1.26 -44.01
N GLU A 202 -3.53 1.73 -43.98
CA GLU A 202 -4.27 2.68 -44.82
C GLU A 202 -5.38 3.39 -43.97
N GLU A 203 -6.10 4.34 -44.56
CA GLU A 203 -7.07 5.19 -43.85
C GLU A 203 -8.42 4.48 -43.56
N ASN A 204 -8.97 4.63 -42.33
CA ASN A 204 -10.38 5.00 -42.01
C ASN A 204 -10.83 4.57 -40.59
N SER A 205 -11.08 5.53 -39.70
CA SER A 205 -12.43 5.79 -39.13
C SER A 205 -12.43 7.06 -38.26
N SER A 206 -13.59 7.69 -38.08
CA SER A 206 -13.82 8.91 -37.29
C SER A 206 -14.25 8.61 -35.84
N GLU A 207 -14.49 9.69 -35.08
CA GLU A 207 -15.07 9.75 -33.71
C GLU A 207 -14.16 9.23 -32.56
N GLU A 208 -14.01 9.94 -31.43
CA GLU A 208 -14.37 11.33 -31.11
C GLU A 208 -13.36 11.91 -30.10
N CYS A 209 -13.11 13.22 -30.12
CA CYS A 209 -11.99 13.87 -29.42
C CYS A 209 -12.48 15.01 -28.53
N ASP A 210 -12.99 14.68 -27.34
CA ASP A 210 -13.46 15.69 -26.38
C ASP A 210 -12.29 16.23 -25.54
N ILE A 211 -11.66 17.30 -26.06
CA ILE A 211 -10.63 18.07 -25.34
C ILE A 211 -11.27 19.34 -24.78
N ARG A 212 -11.43 19.38 -23.46
CA ARG A 212 -11.67 20.62 -22.71
C ARG A 212 -10.48 20.92 -21.81
N ASN A 213 -9.52 21.67 -22.36
CA ASN A 213 -8.44 22.45 -21.70
C ASN A 213 -7.58 21.69 -20.64
N GLU A 214 -6.26 21.71 -20.74
CA GLU A 214 -5.47 22.94 -20.68
C GLU A 214 -4.06 22.80 -21.28
N PHE A 215 -3.41 23.92 -21.62
CA PHE A 215 -2.01 24.08 -22.09
C PHE A 215 -1.51 23.13 -23.20
N CYS A 216 -1.25 23.58 -24.44
CA CYS A 216 -0.46 24.77 -24.78
C CYS A 216 -0.80 25.37 -26.16
N SER A 217 -0.33 26.60 -26.39
CA SER A 217 -0.41 27.30 -27.68
C SER A 217 0.40 26.59 -28.77
N GLY A 218 -0.15 26.54 -29.99
CA GLY A 218 0.44 25.79 -31.09
C GLY A 218 1.72 26.38 -31.67
N ASP A 219 2.67 25.48 -31.92
CA ASP A 219 3.73 25.61 -32.91
C ASP A 219 3.92 24.24 -33.58
N ASN A 220 4.68 24.13 -34.69
CA ASN A 220 4.70 22.92 -35.52
C ASN A 220 5.21 21.68 -34.76
N PHE A 221 4.33 20.67 -34.59
CA PHE A 221 4.63 19.46 -33.84
C PHE A 221 5.40 18.44 -34.69
N ASP A 222 6.68 18.23 -34.38
CA ASP A 222 7.48 17.15 -34.97
C ASP A 222 7.07 15.80 -34.35
N ALA A 223 6.72 14.82 -35.19
CA ALA A 223 6.22 13.52 -34.76
C ALA A 223 7.26 12.66 -34.00
N SER A 224 8.51 13.12 -33.87
CA SER A 224 9.55 12.48 -33.06
C SER A 224 9.50 12.80 -31.55
N ASP A 225 8.76 13.84 -31.12
CA ASP A 225 8.73 14.32 -29.72
C ASP A 225 7.58 13.86 -28.75
N PRO A 226 6.70 12.88 -29.05
CA PRO A 226 5.70 12.39 -28.07
C PRO A 226 6.26 11.66 -26.84
N LEU A 227 7.55 11.29 -26.83
CA LEU A 227 8.16 10.45 -25.79
C LEU A 227 9.08 11.23 -24.83
N ALA A 228 9.78 12.26 -25.29
CA ALA A 228 10.66 13.08 -24.44
C ALA A 228 9.90 14.15 -23.64
N SER A 229 8.63 14.40 -23.99
CA SER A 229 7.69 15.29 -23.31
C SER A 229 6.92 14.62 -22.15
N LEU A 230 7.12 13.32 -21.90
CA LEU A 230 6.44 12.58 -20.82
C LEU A 230 7.21 12.64 -19.49
N PRO A 231 6.51 12.60 -18.34
CA PRO A 231 7.13 12.46 -17.02
C PRO A 231 8.07 11.25 -16.94
N HIS A 232 9.19 11.39 -16.22
CA HIS A 232 10.16 10.32 -16.02
C HIS A 232 9.49 9.02 -15.52
N GLU A 233 8.58 9.13 -14.55
CA GLU A 233 7.85 7.99 -14.01
C GLU A 233 6.86 7.35 -15.00
N ALA A 234 6.28 8.10 -15.94
CA ALA A 234 5.39 7.56 -16.97
C ALA A 234 6.17 6.72 -18.01
N LEU A 235 7.41 7.13 -18.33
CA LEU A 235 8.34 6.29 -19.12
C LEU A 235 8.75 5.04 -18.31
N ARG A 236 9.11 5.23 -17.04
CA ARG A 236 9.55 4.13 -16.16
C ARG A 236 8.45 3.10 -15.89
N ALA A 237 7.17 3.50 -15.84
CA ALA A 237 6.05 2.57 -15.71
C ALA A 237 5.94 1.60 -16.89
N ARG A 238 6.18 2.08 -18.12
CA ARG A 238 6.19 1.23 -19.33
C ARG A 238 7.42 0.32 -19.40
N GLU A 239 8.58 0.77 -18.93
CA GLU A 239 9.73 -0.11 -18.73
C GLU A 239 9.40 -1.25 -17.75
N ILE A 240 8.77 -0.92 -16.62
CA ILE A 240 8.38 -1.87 -15.57
C ILE A 240 7.32 -2.85 -16.09
N GLU A 241 6.32 -2.40 -16.85
CA GLU A 241 5.38 -3.27 -17.55
C GLU A 241 6.11 -4.25 -18.49
N SER A 242 7.10 -3.77 -19.27
CA SER A 242 7.87 -4.66 -20.16
C SER A 242 8.71 -5.72 -19.42
N ILE A 243 9.07 -5.47 -18.15
CA ILE A 243 9.85 -6.38 -17.29
C ILE A 243 8.94 -7.37 -16.54
N LEU A 244 7.79 -6.90 -16.05
CA LEU A 244 6.84 -7.70 -15.27
C LEU A 244 5.88 -8.50 -16.16
N GLY A 245 5.67 -8.05 -17.41
CA GLY A 245 4.67 -8.55 -18.35
C GLY A 245 3.54 -7.53 -18.55
N PRO A 246 2.90 -7.53 -19.74
CA PRO A 246 1.82 -6.60 -20.06
C PRO A 246 0.68 -6.72 -19.05
N LYS A 247 0.29 -5.60 -18.44
CA LYS A 247 -0.75 -5.55 -17.41
C LYS A 247 -2.09 -6.04 -17.95
N LEU A 248 -2.40 -5.72 -19.21
CA LEU A 248 -3.47 -6.37 -19.96
C LEU A 248 -2.88 -6.90 -21.28
N ILE A 249 -3.12 -8.17 -21.57
CA ILE A 249 -2.81 -8.74 -22.88
C ILE A 249 -4.00 -8.46 -23.81
N PRO A 250 -3.84 -7.71 -24.92
CA PRO A 250 -4.96 -7.43 -25.82
C PRO A 250 -5.54 -8.71 -26.39
N HIS A 251 -6.85 -8.90 -26.30
CA HIS A 251 -7.52 -9.94 -27.08
C HIS A 251 -7.29 -9.64 -28.57
N THR A 252 -6.71 -10.60 -29.30
CA THR A 252 -6.56 -10.48 -30.75
C THR A 252 -7.94 -10.54 -31.40
N VAL A 253 -8.42 -9.39 -31.89
CA VAL A 253 -9.68 -9.31 -32.65
C VAL A 253 -9.55 -10.19 -33.88
N GLY A 254 -10.37 -11.24 -33.97
CA GLY A 254 -10.41 -12.11 -35.14
C GLY A 254 -10.82 -11.33 -36.40
N PRO A 255 -10.39 -11.75 -37.61
CA PRO A 255 -10.53 -10.97 -38.85
C PRO A 255 -11.96 -10.69 -39.33
N ASN A 256 -12.98 -11.11 -38.57
CA ASN A 256 -14.40 -10.93 -38.87
C ASN A 256 -15.09 -9.86 -37.97
N GLY A 257 -14.36 -9.18 -37.07
CA GLY A 257 -14.86 -8.00 -36.34
C GLY A 257 -15.87 -8.27 -35.20
N TYR A 258 -16.25 -9.51 -34.93
CA TYR A 258 -17.12 -9.86 -33.80
C TYR A 258 -16.30 -10.21 -32.55
N SER A 259 -16.51 -9.46 -31.47
CA SER A 259 -15.97 -9.75 -30.14
C SER A 259 -16.86 -10.75 -29.39
N ASN A 260 -16.66 -12.05 -29.64
CA ASN A 260 -17.13 -13.06 -28.70
C ASN A 260 -16.45 -12.85 -27.34
N MET A 261 -17.21 -12.88 -26.24
CA MET A 261 -16.66 -12.94 -24.86
C MET A 261 -16.19 -14.37 -24.50
N ASP A 262 -15.67 -15.11 -25.48
CA ASP A 262 -15.05 -16.41 -25.24
C ASP A 262 -13.61 -16.18 -24.75
N TYR A 263 -13.29 -16.71 -23.58
CA TYR A 263 -11.93 -16.66 -23.01
C TYR A 263 -10.98 -17.54 -23.84
N ASP A 264 -10.33 -16.94 -24.84
CA ASP A 264 -9.28 -17.64 -25.58
C ASP A 264 -8.03 -17.85 -24.71
N HIS A 265 -7.73 -19.12 -24.42
CA HIS A 265 -6.55 -19.57 -23.69
C HIS A 265 -5.23 -19.38 -24.47
N SER A 266 -5.24 -18.87 -25.71
CA SER A 266 -4.03 -18.52 -26.47
C SER A 266 -3.34 -17.23 -25.98
N ASN A 267 -4.04 -16.39 -25.21
CA ASN A 267 -3.60 -15.03 -24.88
C ASN A 267 -2.43 -15.05 -23.85
N PRO A 268 -1.20 -14.54 -24.17
CA PRO A 268 0.07 -14.94 -23.51
C PRO A 268 0.32 -14.69 -22.00
N GLU A 269 -0.69 -14.31 -21.22
CA GLU A 269 -0.64 -14.06 -19.77
C GLU A 269 0.38 -13.00 -19.27
N PRO A 270 0.29 -12.53 -18.01
CA PRO A 270 1.35 -11.74 -17.40
C PRO A 270 2.59 -12.60 -17.16
N LEU A 271 3.78 -12.10 -17.53
CA LEU A 271 5.08 -12.77 -17.33
C LEU A 271 5.48 -12.93 -15.85
N THR A 272 4.64 -12.52 -14.90
CA THR A 272 4.86 -12.57 -13.45
C THR A 272 3.56 -12.93 -12.74
N ASP A 273 3.56 -14.01 -11.96
CA ASP A 273 2.37 -14.45 -11.23
C ASP A 273 2.07 -13.52 -10.05
N VAL A 274 3.07 -13.16 -9.23
CA VAL A 274 2.89 -12.30 -8.06
C VAL A 274 3.88 -11.14 -8.06
N VAL A 275 3.37 -9.91 -7.91
CA VAL A 275 4.18 -8.72 -7.65
C VAL A 275 3.93 -8.25 -6.22
N VAL A 276 5.01 -8.20 -5.43
CA VAL A 276 4.98 -7.78 -4.02
C VAL A 276 5.66 -6.42 -3.91
N ASP A 277 4.89 -5.35 -3.67
CA ASP A 277 5.42 -3.99 -3.56
C ASP A 277 5.66 -3.61 -2.09
N LEU A 278 6.88 -3.14 -1.78
CA LEU A 278 7.32 -2.87 -0.41
C LEU A 278 7.42 -1.35 -0.16
N HIS A 279 6.48 -0.86 0.65
CA HIS A 279 6.31 0.55 1.00
C HIS A 279 6.64 0.85 2.47
N THR A 280 6.86 2.13 2.76
CA THR A 280 6.94 2.63 4.15
C THR A 280 6.35 4.02 4.33
N THR A 281 5.39 4.13 5.25
CA THR A 281 4.74 5.36 5.68
C THR A 281 5.39 6.00 6.93
N THR A 282 5.29 7.34 7.03
CA THR A 282 5.58 8.10 8.25
C THR A 282 4.49 7.97 9.31
N ALA A 283 3.27 7.54 8.94
CA ALA A 283 2.13 7.31 9.83
C ALA A 283 2.27 6.02 10.66
N ASN A 284 1.52 5.87 11.74
CA ASN A 284 1.66 4.77 12.70
C ASN A 284 0.85 3.52 12.31
N MET A 285 0.79 3.19 11.01
CA MET A 285 -0.03 2.12 10.45
C MET A 285 0.41 0.68 10.78
N GLY A 286 1.42 0.50 11.64
CA GLY A 286 1.95 -0.82 12.01
C GLY A 286 2.48 -1.59 10.79
N ILE A 287 2.14 -2.88 10.69
CA ILE A 287 2.19 -3.64 9.44
C ILE A 287 0.81 -3.57 8.80
N SER A 288 0.71 -2.99 7.61
CA SER A 288 -0.52 -2.93 6.83
C SER A 288 -0.37 -3.74 5.55
N LEU A 289 -1.15 -4.82 5.46
CA LEU A 289 -1.26 -5.64 4.26
C LEU A 289 -2.31 -5.00 3.35
N ILE A 290 -1.91 -4.54 2.16
CA ILE A 290 -2.82 -3.88 1.21
C ILE A 290 -3.06 -4.83 0.03
N ILE A 291 -4.31 -5.26 -0.13
CA ILE A 291 -4.73 -6.24 -1.16
C ILE A 291 -5.92 -5.73 -1.99
N PRO A 292 -6.07 -6.20 -3.23
CA PRO A 292 -7.28 -5.94 -4.01
C PRO A 292 -8.43 -6.86 -3.61
N GLU A 293 -9.65 -6.36 -3.76
CA GLU A 293 -10.86 -7.19 -3.83
C GLU A 293 -10.83 -8.14 -5.06
N GLY A 294 -11.53 -9.27 -4.95
CA GLY A 294 -11.74 -10.26 -6.01
C GLY A 294 -10.56 -11.21 -6.26
N ASP A 295 -9.43 -11.03 -5.57
CA ASP A 295 -8.26 -11.91 -5.66
C ASP A 295 -8.26 -12.92 -4.51
N SER A 296 -8.87 -14.09 -4.73
CA SER A 296 -8.98 -15.17 -3.73
C SER A 296 -7.61 -15.65 -3.23
N LEU A 297 -6.59 -15.69 -4.11
CA LEU A 297 -5.27 -16.16 -3.72
C LEU A 297 -4.55 -15.15 -2.81
N MET A 298 -4.60 -13.86 -3.16
CA MET A 298 -4.02 -12.81 -2.31
C MET A 298 -4.82 -12.61 -1.02
N SER A 299 -6.12 -12.89 -1.02
CA SER A 299 -6.97 -12.86 0.18
C SER A 299 -6.64 -13.98 1.16
N ALA A 300 -6.49 -15.23 0.68
CA ALA A 300 -5.99 -16.33 1.48
C ALA A 300 -4.56 -16.08 2.00
N ALA A 301 -3.68 -15.55 1.14
CA ALA A 301 -2.33 -15.16 1.53
C ALA A 301 -2.32 -14.07 2.62
N ALA A 302 -3.16 -13.03 2.48
CA ALA A 302 -3.30 -11.99 3.49
C ALA A 302 -3.83 -12.56 4.81
N ALA A 303 -4.82 -13.45 4.79
CA ALA A 303 -5.32 -14.13 5.98
C ALA A 303 -4.21 -14.89 6.74
N TYR A 304 -3.31 -15.54 5.99
CA TYR A 304 -2.13 -16.25 6.53
C TYR A 304 -1.09 -15.28 7.12
N VAL A 305 -0.66 -14.28 6.35
CA VAL A 305 0.33 -13.28 6.79
C VAL A 305 -0.18 -12.49 8.00
N LEU A 306 -1.47 -12.13 8.01
CA LEU A 306 -2.14 -11.46 9.11
C LEU A 306 -2.10 -12.31 10.38
N HIS A 307 -2.36 -13.61 10.29
CA HIS A 307 -2.26 -14.53 11.43
C HIS A 307 -0.82 -14.65 11.95
N GLN A 308 0.16 -14.91 11.07
CA GLN A 308 1.57 -15.03 11.43
C GLN A 308 2.10 -13.75 12.09
N CYS A 309 1.85 -12.59 11.47
CA CYS A 309 2.32 -11.31 11.98
C CYS A 309 1.61 -10.90 13.28
N ARG A 310 0.29 -11.12 13.43
CA ARG A 310 -0.43 -10.85 14.70
C ARG A 310 0.07 -11.75 15.84
N SER A 311 0.43 -13.00 15.54
CA SER A 311 1.01 -13.93 16.52
C SER A 311 2.39 -13.49 17.02
N LYS A 312 3.15 -12.71 16.22
CA LYS A 312 4.47 -12.16 16.59
C LYS A 312 4.42 -10.76 17.19
N TYR A 313 3.55 -9.88 16.68
CA TYR A 313 3.55 -8.44 16.97
C TYR A 313 2.27 -7.92 17.66
N GLY A 314 1.24 -8.75 17.82
CA GLY A 314 -0.06 -8.37 18.40
C GLY A 314 -1.08 -7.87 17.37
N TYR A 315 -2.36 -7.85 17.76
CA TYR A 315 -3.48 -7.52 16.86
C TYR A 315 -3.46 -6.07 16.38
N GLU A 316 -3.26 -5.11 17.30
CA GLU A 316 -3.27 -3.67 16.97
C GLU A 316 -2.15 -3.26 16.00
N SER A 317 -1.01 -3.96 16.03
CA SER A 317 0.16 -3.65 15.19
C SER A 317 0.12 -4.25 13.79
N VAL A 318 -0.94 -4.99 13.41
CA VAL A 318 -1.04 -5.64 12.10
C VAL A 318 -2.47 -5.59 11.58
N GLN A 319 -2.67 -4.92 10.44
CA GLN A 319 -3.97 -4.73 9.80
C GLN A 319 -3.96 -5.21 8.35
N CYS A 320 -5.16 -5.40 7.80
CA CYS A 320 -5.39 -5.66 6.38
C CYS A 320 -6.31 -4.57 5.84
N LEU A 321 -5.93 -3.95 4.72
CA LEU A 321 -6.70 -2.95 3.99
C LEU A 321 -7.04 -3.52 2.61
N MET A 322 -8.32 -3.72 2.33
CA MET A 322 -8.78 -4.18 1.02
C MET A 322 -9.26 -3.01 0.17
N HIS A 323 -8.77 -2.92 -1.07
CA HIS A 323 -9.19 -1.91 -2.04
C HIS A 323 -10.36 -2.43 -2.87
N ALA A 324 -11.48 -1.69 -2.88
CA ALA A 324 -12.71 -1.96 -3.62
C ALA A 324 -12.59 -1.71 -5.13
N LEU A 325 -11.54 -2.25 -5.75
CA LEU A 325 -11.27 -2.20 -7.20
C LEU A 325 -11.13 -3.64 -7.70
N PRO A 326 -12.24 -4.39 -7.85
CA PRO A 326 -12.21 -5.83 -8.12
C PRO A 326 -11.66 -6.18 -9.50
N LYS A 327 -11.72 -5.27 -10.48
CA LYS A 327 -11.01 -5.45 -11.75
C LYS A 327 -9.56 -4.99 -11.65
N ARG A 328 -8.65 -5.66 -12.36
CA ARG A 328 -7.22 -5.30 -12.41
C ARG A 328 -6.92 -4.07 -13.27
N GLU A 329 -7.80 -3.76 -14.23
CA GLU A 329 -7.68 -2.63 -15.16
C GLU A 329 -7.81 -1.27 -14.47
N ASP A 330 -8.77 -1.13 -13.55
CA ASP A 330 -9.09 0.11 -12.83
C ASP A 330 -8.00 0.54 -11.81
N ARG A 331 -7.16 -0.42 -11.39
CA ARG A 331 -6.06 -0.19 -10.42
C ARG A 331 -4.97 0.66 -11.06
N GLN A 332 -4.33 1.56 -10.32
CA GLN A 332 -3.29 2.46 -10.85
C GLN A 332 -1.88 2.21 -10.29
N ASN A 333 -1.75 1.25 -9.36
CA ASN A 333 -0.54 0.93 -8.62
C ASN A 333 0.35 -0.11 -9.32
N LEU A 334 1.66 -0.10 -9.01
CA LEU A 334 2.66 -0.96 -9.65
C LEU A 334 2.37 -2.45 -9.46
N SER A 335 1.92 -2.86 -8.27
CA SER A 335 1.56 -4.25 -7.97
C SER A 335 0.46 -4.81 -8.90
N SER A 336 -0.31 -3.96 -9.59
CA SER A 336 -1.33 -4.40 -10.55
C SER A 336 -0.79 -4.88 -11.91
N CYS A 337 0.52 -4.78 -12.17
CA CYS A 337 1.15 -5.38 -13.36
C CYS A 337 1.24 -6.92 -13.27
N GLY A 338 1.35 -7.49 -12.07
CA GLY A 338 1.30 -8.94 -11.88
C GLY A 338 -0.08 -9.52 -12.21
N ARG A 339 -0.18 -10.84 -12.35
CA ARG A 339 -1.49 -11.52 -12.28
C ARG A 339 -2.15 -11.23 -10.93
N HIS A 340 -1.38 -11.44 -9.87
CA HIS A 340 -1.69 -11.10 -8.49
C HIS A 340 -0.81 -9.94 -8.02
N GLY A 341 -1.37 -9.08 -7.19
CA GLY A 341 -0.67 -7.93 -6.61
C GLY A 341 -0.87 -7.88 -5.10
N PHE A 342 0.24 -7.80 -4.36
CA PHE A 342 0.24 -7.68 -2.91
C PHE A 342 1.10 -6.47 -2.52
N THR A 343 0.65 -5.64 -1.59
CA THR A 343 1.44 -4.51 -1.07
C THR A 343 1.67 -4.68 0.42
N ILE A 344 2.90 -4.47 0.87
CA ILE A 344 3.29 -4.49 2.28
C ILE A 344 3.72 -3.08 2.66
N GLU A 345 2.86 -2.40 3.40
CA GLU A 345 3.09 -1.06 3.97
C GLU A 345 3.51 -1.22 5.44
N VAL A 346 4.57 -0.52 5.88
CA VAL A 346 5.05 -0.60 7.27
C VAL A 346 5.52 0.76 7.80
N GLY A 347 4.87 1.22 8.88
CA GLY A 347 5.20 2.46 9.57
C GLY A 347 5.27 2.31 11.11
N PRO A 348 5.64 3.38 11.83
CA PRO A 348 6.08 4.68 11.31
C PRO A 348 7.60 4.72 11.08
N VAL A 349 8.03 5.24 9.93
CA VAL A 349 9.44 5.57 9.66
C VAL A 349 9.57 6.87 8.86
N PRO A 350 10.49 7.79 9.21
CA PRO A 350 10.73 8.97 8.38
C PRO A 350 11.29 8.61 7.01
N GLN A 351 10.83 9.29 5.97
CA GLN A 351 11.37 9.17 4.61
C GLN A 351 12.89 9.44 4.61
N GLY A 352 13.66 8.62 3.89
CA GLY A 352 15.13 8.66 3.86
C GLY A 352 15.81 8.04 5.09
N VAL A 353 15.09 7.36 5.98
CA VAL A 353 15.64 6.70 7.18
C VAL A 353 15.43 5.18 7.10
N LEU A 354 16.46 4.42 7.50
CA LEU A 354 16.32 2.99 7.81
C LEU A 354 16.12 2.80 9.31
N ARG A 355 15.09 2.05 9.68
CA ARG A 355 14.82 1.60 11.04
C ARG A 355 14.88 0.07 11.10
N HIS A 356 15.64 -0.47 12.05
CA HIS A 356 15.82 -1.93 12.20
C HIS A 356 14.50 -2.65 12.48
N ASP A 357 13.67 -2.10 13.37
CA ASP A 357 12.37 -2.67 13.74
C ASP A 357 11.36 -2.64 12.59
N VAL A 358 11.42 -1.65 11.71
CA VAL A 358 10.59 -1.57 10.49
C VAL A 358 11.09 -2.57 9.45
N VAL A 359 12.40 -2.70 9.24
CA VAL A 359 12.98 -3.75 8.37
C VAL A 359 12.56 -5.15 8.82
N GLU A 360 12.67 -5.48 10.11
CA GLU A 360 12.25 -6.79 10.63
C GLU A 360 10.73 -7.05 10.52
N LYS A 361 9.90 -6.01 10.58
CA LYS A 361 8.46 -6.09 10.34
C LYS A 361 8.15 -6.36 8.86
N THR A 362 8.72 -5.59 7.93
CA THR A 362 8.57 -5.79 6.48
C THR A 362 9.07 -7.18 6.06
N GLN A 363 10.24 -7.59 6.56
CA GLN A 363 10.79 -8.93 6.27
C GLN A 363 9.90 -10.05 6.83
N ALA A 364 9.35 -9.92 8.03
CA ALA A 364 8.43 -10.92 8.57
C ALA A 364 7.16 -11.09 7.71
N ALA A 365 6.52 -9.99 7.31
CA ALA A 365 5.34 -10.05 6.44
C ALA A 365 5.67 -10.65 5.06
N MET A 366 6.79 -10.23 4.46
CA MET A 366 7.27 -10.74 3.18
C MET A 366 7.62 -12.24 3.24
N HIS A 367 8.26 -12.71 4.31
CA HIS A 367 8.61 -14.11 4.48
C HIS A 367 7.36 -14.97 4.69
N SER A 368 6.37 -14.53 5.48
CA SER A 368 5.09 -15.26 5.62
C SER A 368 4.28 -15.30 4.33
N LEU A 369 4.41 -14.31 3.43
CA LEU A 369 3.78 -14.34 2.11
C LEU A 369 4.44 -15.40 1.21
N LEU A 370 5.79 -15.42 1.18
CA LEU A 370 6.56 -16.42 0.44
C LEU A 370 6.33 -17.85 1.00
N GLU A 371 6.21 -17.99 2.32
CA GLU A 371 5.86 -19.24 3.02
C GLU A 371 4.50 -19.77 2.56
N PHE A 372 3.45 -18.94 2.54
CA PHE A 372 2.12 -19.33 2.04
C PHE A 372 2.18 -19.82 0.58
N LEU A 373 2.84 -19.06 -0.31
CA LEU A 373 2.96 -19.42 -1.73
C LEU A 373 3.77 -20.71 -1.91
N HIS A 374 4.85 -20.89 -1.14
CA HIS A 374 5.67 -22.10 -1.15
C HIS A 374 4.88 -23.35 -0.70
N LEU A 375 4.15 -23.25 0.42
CA LEU A 375 3.29 -24.31 0.94
C LEU A 375 2.19 -24.70 -0.06
N ARG A 376 1.51 -23.72 -0.67
CA ARG A 376 0.51 -23.97 -1.71
C ARG A 376 1.06 -24.72 -2.91
N ASN A 377 2.28 -24.40 -3.36
CA ASN A 377 2.95 -25.15 -4.43
C ASN A 377 3.24 -26.60 -4.01
N LEU A 378 3.81 -26.83 -2.82
CA LEU A 378 4.08 -28.19 -2.33
C LEU A 378 2.81 -29.05 -2.21
N GLU A 379 1.69 -28.45 -1.78
CA GLU A 379 0.40 -29.11 -1.66
C GLU A 379 -0.20 -29.48 -3.03
N LEU A 380 -0.01 -28.63 -4.05
CA LEU A 380 -0.37 -28.95 -5.44
C LEU A 380 0.53 -30.05 -6.03
N GLU A 381 1.83 -30.03 -5.73
CA GLU A 381 2.80 -31.04 -6.17
C GLU A 381 2.57 -32.42 -5.52
N LYS A 382 2.11 -32.46 -4.26
CA LYS A 382 1.66 -33.70 -3.59
C LYS A 382 0.30 -34.20 -4.11
N GLY A 383 -0.66 -33.29 -4.32
CA GLY A 383 -2.04 -33.62 -4.68
C GLY A 383 -2.66 -34.69 -3.77
N ASN A 384 -3.28 -35.72 -4.37
CA ASN A 384 -3.91 -36.82 -3.64
C ASN A 384 -2.93 -37.67 -2.80
N ALA A 385 -1.61 -37.52 -2.96
CA ALA A 385 -0.60 -38.24 -2.17
C ALA A 385 -0.29 -37.58 -0.81
N ASN A 386 -0.99 -36.49 -0.44
CA ASN A 386 -0.80 -35.77 0.83
C ASN A 386 -1.24 -36.56 2.10
N ASN A 387 -1.67 -37.83 1.97
CA ASN A 387 -1.98 -38.77 3.08
C ASN A 387 -2.96 -38.29 4.17
N GLY A 388 -3.68 -37.20 3.95
CA GLY A 388 -4.54 -36.57 4.98
C GLY A 388 -3.81 -35.60 5.91
N GLU A 389 -2.58 -35.18 5.58
CA GLU A 389 -1.92 -34.04 6.25
C GLU A 389 -2.76 -32.76 6.00
N PRO A 390 -3.07 -31.94 7.03
CA PRO A 390 -3.81 -30.69 6.84
C PRO A 390 -3.06 -29.72 5.91
N THR A 391 -3.79 -29.08 5.00
CA THR A 391 -3.22 -28.03 4.14
C THR A 391 -3.19 -26.67 4.84
N VAL A 392 -2.45 -25.71 4.29
CA VAL A 392 -2.47 -24.31 4.75
C VAL A 392 -3.88 -23.70 4.63
N LEU A 393 -4.71 -24.16 3.68
CA LEU A 393 -6.11 -23.75 3.58
C LEU A 393 -6.96 -24.37 4.70
N ASP A 394 -6.69 -25.60 5.12
CA ASP A 394 -7.33 -26.21 6.29
C ASP A 394 -6.89 -25.56 7.61
N MET A 395 -5.68 -25.00 7.66
CA MET A 395 -5.25 -24.13 8.76
C MET A 395 -6.03 -22.81 8.76
N LEU A 396 -6.23 -22.18 7.60
CA LEU A 396 -7.07 -20.98 7.49
C LEU A 396 -8.53 -21.25 7.90
N ARG A 397 -9.10 -22.41 7.55
CA ARG A 397 -10.42 -22.85 8.05
C ARG A 397 -10.46 -23.07 9.57
N GLN A 398 -9.34 -23.39 10.23
CA GLN A 398 -9.28 -23.49 11.69
C GLN A 398 -9.17 -22.12 12.39
N ILE A 399 -8.52 -21.14 11.75
CA ILE A 399 -8.34 -19.78 12.28
C ILE A 399 -9.59 -18.92 12.01
N TYR A 400 -10.18 -19.07 10.82
CA TYR A 400 -11.33 -18.32 10.32
C TYR A 400 -12.43 -19.32 9.88
N PRO A 401 -13.20 -19.90 10.83
CA PRO A 401 -14.09 -21.05 10.58
C PRO A 401 -15.32 -20.76 9.70
N ASN A 402 -15.59 -19.49 9.40
CA ASN A 402 -16.63 -19.06 8.46
C ASN A 402 -16.01 -18.45 7.17
N ASN A 403 -14.72 -18.67 6.91
CA ASN A 403 -13.87 -17.95 5.94
C ASN A 403 -13.70 -16.42 6.17
N ILE A 404 -14.43 -15.83 7.11
CA ILE A 404 -14.48 -14.37 7.27
C ILE A 404 -13.27 -13.82 8.06
N VAL A 405 -12.57 -12.87 7.47
CA VAL A 405 -11.39 -12.18 8.02
C VAL A 405 -11.69 -10.70 8.23
N PRO A 406 -11.39 -10.11 9.41
CA PRO A 406 -11.60 -8.68 9.65
C PRO A 406 -10.55 -7.83 8.93
N CYS A 407 -11.00 -6.80 8.23
CA CYS A 407 -10.17 -5.83 7.52
C CYS A 407 -10.68 -4.40 7.72
N TYR A 408 -9.97 -3.47 7.11
CA TYR A 408 -10.48 -2.16 6.74
C TYR A 408 -10.72 -2.14 5.24
N ARG A 409 -11.69 -1.33 4.79
CA ARG A 409 -11.77 -0.87 3.40
C ARG A 409 -11.65 0.64 3.37
N SER A 410 -11.16 1.19 2.27
CA SER A 410 -11.31 2.62 2.01
C SER A 410 -12.79 3.00 2.10
N ALA A 411 -13.08 4.14 2.73
CA ALA A 411 -14.40 4.74 2.63
C ALA A 411 -14.72 5.06 1.16
N PRO A 412 -16.01 5.13 0.76
CA PRO A 412 -16.40 5.60 -0.57
C PRO A 412 -15.76 6.94 -0.91
N ALA A 413 -15.47 7.16 -2.18
CA ALA A 413 -15.05 8.46 -2.69
C ALA A 413 -16.23 9.45 -2.58
N VAL A 414 -15.98 10.61 -1.96
CA VAL A 414 -17.02 11.66 -1.77
C VAL A 414 -16.95 12.70 -2.90
N ARG A 415 -15.85 12.73 -3.68
CA ARG A 415 -15.64 13.69 -4.77
C ARG A 415 -15.31 12.97 -6.09
N PRO A 416 -15.71 13.53 -7.26
CA PRO A 416 -15.34 13.01 -8.56
C PRO A 416 -13.83 12.82 -8.72
N GLY A 417 -13.42 11.70 -9.30
CA GLY A 417 -12.01 11.37 -9.55
C GLY A 417 -11.22 10.80 -8.36
N GLU A 418 -11.77 10.77 -7.14
CA GLU A 418 -11.12 10.09 -6.02
C GLU A 418 -11.32 8.56 -6.10
N LEU A 419 -10.27 7.78 -5.80
CA LEU A 419 -10.33 6.31 -5.70
C LEU A 419 -10.70 5.81 -4.30
N SER A 420 -10.85 6.72 -3.33
CA SER A 420 -11.03 6.45 -1.91
C SER A 420 -11.41 7.73 -1.17
N GLY A 421 -12.28 7.65 -0.17
CA GLY A 421 -12.58 8.78 0.71
C GLY A 421 -11.33 9.35 1.40
N LYS A 422 -11.20 10.68 1.39
CA LYS A 422 -10.09 11.43 1.97
C LYS A 422 -10.57 12.72 2.61
N ILE A 423 -10.05 13.01 3.80
CA ILE A 423 -10.12 14.35 4.38
C ILE A 423 -8.95 15.15 3.79
N SER A 424 -9.26 16.10 2.89
CA SER A 424 -8.26 17.06 2.41
C SER A 424 -7.69 17.90 3.54
N TRP A 425 -6.42 18.27 3.42
CA TRP A 425 -5.84 19.33 4.23
C TRP A 425 -6.46 20.68 3.87
N PRO A 426 -6.96 21.46 4.84
CA PRO A 426 -7.14 22.90 4.68
C PRO A 426 -5.76 23.53 4.45
N ASN A 427 -5.52 24.11 3.27
CA ASN A 427 -4.23 24.67 2.89
C ASN A 427 -4.11 26.17 3.19
N ASP A 428 -2.89 26.66 3.33
CA ASP A 428 -2.58 28.08 3.56
C ASP A 428 -2.82 28.93 2.29
N GLU A 429 -3.48 30.08 2.44
CA GLU A 429 -3.83 30.98 1.32
C GLU A 429 -2.61 31.48 0.52
N SER A 430 -1.42 31.49 1.13
CA SER A 430 -0.16 31.90 0.51
C SER A 430 0.71 30.74 0.02
N ASN A 431 0.40 29.51 0.41
CA ASN A 431 1.12 28.31 -0.01
C ASN A 431 0.19 27.07 -0.05
N PRO A 432 -0.31 26.65 -1.22
CA PRO A 432 -1.23 25.51 -1.34
C PRO A 432 -0.60 24.14 -1.00
N ASN A 433 0.70 24.08 -0.72
CA ASN A 433 1.40 22.86 -0.28
C ASN A 433 1.82 22.92 1.21
N PHE A 434 1.28 23.86 1.98
CA PHE A 434 1.41 23.91 3.44
C PHE A 434 0.02 23.97 4.06
N PRO A 435 -0.28 23.16 5.10
CA PRO A 435 -1.59 23.15 5.70
C PRO A 435 -1.77 24.36 6.62
N ALA A 436 -2.94 25.01 6.58
CA ALA A 436 -3.35 26.06 7.52
C ALA A 436 -3.63 25.51 8.94
N VAL A 437 -3.61 24.18 9.10
CA VAL A 437 -3.93 23.43 10.31
C VAL A 437 -2.96 22.27 10.53
N ILE A 438 -2.90 21.76 11.75
CA ILE A 438 -2.23 20.49 12.07
C ILE A 438 -3.26 19.45 12.53
N ILE A 439 -2.95 18.16 12.39
CA ILE A 439 -3.76 17.09 12.99
C ILE A 439 -3.79 17.25 14.52
N HIS A 440 -4.95 17.05 15.14
CA HIS A 440 -5.07 17.14 16.59
C HIS A 440 -4.33 15.97 17.28
N LYS A 441 -3.66 16.29 18.39
CA LYS A 441 -2.81 15.39 19.19
C LYS A 441 -3.47 14.11 19.74
N SER A 442 -4.79 13.96 19.63
CA SER A 442 -5.49 12.70 19.96
C SER A 442 -5.56 11.72 18.79
N LEU A 443 -5.32 12.20 17.56
CA LEU A 443 -5.34 11.41 16.33
C LEU A 443 -3.93 11.17 15.77
N GLN A 444 -2.97 12.05 16.07
CA GLN A 444 -1.56 11.83 15.75
C GLN A 444 -1.10 10.45 16.28
N ASP A 445 -0.49 9.66 15.40
CA ASP A 445 -0.05 8.28 15.64
C ASP A 445 -1.19 7.29 15.99
N ARG A 446 -2.46 7.63 15.71
CA ARG A 446 -3.66 6.81 15.99
C ARG A 446 -4.38 6.32 14.74
N ASP A 447 -3.62 5.93 13.71
CA ASP A 447 -4.13 5.18 12.57
C ASP A 447 -4.99 3.98 13.05
N PHE A 448 -6.11 3.75 12.36
CA PHE A 448 -7.13 2.72 12.67
C PHE A 448 -7.93 2.89 13.98
N GLU A 449 -7.66 3.90 14.82
CA GLU A 449 -8.54 4.23 15.96
C GLU A 449 -9.82 4.97 15.49
N PRO A 450 -10.95 4.82 16.21
CA PRO A 450 -12.24 5.39 15.80
C PRO A 450 -12.34 6.90 16.05
N LEU A 451 -12.74 7.62 15.01
CA LEU A 451 -13.08 9.05 15.00
C LEU A 451 -14.60 9.20 14.82
N ARG A 452 -15.27 10.02 15.64
CA ARG A 452 -16.72 10.28 15.55
C ARG A 452 -17.04 11.76 15.39
N ILE A 453 -18.26 12.05 14.96
CA ILE A 453 -18.74 13.44 14.80
C ILE A 453 -18.57 14.21 16.12
N GLY A 454 -17.91 15.36 16.06
CA GLY A 454 -17.58 16.19 17.22
C GLY A 454 -16.22 15.89 17.88
N ASP A 455 -15.55 14.77 17.56
CA ASP A 455 -14.20 14.49 18.07
C ASP A 455 -13.17 15.47 17.46
N PRO A 456 -12.15 15.94 18.22
CA PRO A 456 -11.12 16.86 17.71
C PRO A 456 -10.32 16.30 16.53
N LEU A 457 -10.46 16.93 15.36
CA LEU A 457 -9.79 16.53 14.11
C LEU A 457 -8.53 17.36 13.84
N PHE A 458 -8.66 18.68 13.74
CA PHE A 458 -7.56 19.60 13.43
C PHE A 458 -7.37 20.68 14.50
N VAL A 459 -6.22 21.36 14.45
CA VAL A 459 -5.91 22.57 15.23
C VAL A 459 -5.35 23.64 14.30
N THR A 460 -5.92 24.84 14.34
CA THR A 460 -5.45 26.03 13.61
C THR A 460 -4.21 26.67 14.26
N LEU A 461 -3.55 27.59 13.55
CA LEU A 461 -2.39 28.33 14.05
C LEU A 461 -2.63 29.14 15.34
N ASP A 462 -3.88 29.54 15.63
CA ASP A 462 -4.26 30.23 16.88
C ASP A 462 -4.63 29.27 18.03
N GLY A 463 -4.64 27.96 17.78
CA GLY A 463 -4.99 26.93 18.76
C GLY A 463 -6.47 26.54 18.80
N THR A 464 -7.32 27.09 17.93
CA THR A 464 -8.72 26.66 17.81
C THR A 464 -8.80 25.22 17.30
N ILE A 465 -9.64 24.41 17.95
CA ILE A 465 -9.89 23.01 17.55
C ILE A 465 -11.03 22.98 16.52
N ILE A 466 -10.79 22.33 15.39
CA ILE A 466 -11.83 21.98 14.42
C ILE A 466 -12.21 20.51 14.68
N PRO A 467 -13.47 20.20 15.04
CA PRO A 467 -13.93 18.83 15.19
C PRO A 467 -14.14 18.15 13.83
N TYR A 468 -14.21 16.82 13.82
CA TYR A 468 -14.73 16.08 12.67
C TYR A 468 -16.23 16.34 12.50
N ASP A 469 -16.63 16.56 11.25
CA ASP A 469 -17.94 17.06 10.83
C ASP A 469 -18.94 15.97 10.42
N GLY A 470 -18.48 14.74 10.21
CA GLY A 470 -19.30 13.64 9.67
C GLY A 470 -19.27 13.53 8.14
N SER A 471 -18.36 14.23 7.46
CA SER A 471 -18.21 14.24 5.99
C SER A 471 -18.04 12.86 5.34
N HIS A 472 -17.71 11.82 6.11
CA HIS A 472 -17.57 10.43 5.67
C HIS A 472 -18.37 9.43 6.55
N GLY A 473 -19.35 9.91 7.35
CA GLY A 473 -20.19 9.11 8.25
C GLY A 473 -19.92 9.29 9.75
N ASP A 474 -20.78 8.70 10.58
CA ASP A 474 -20.84 8.88 12.05
C ASP A 474 -19.61 8.38 12.83
N GLU A 475 -19.04 7.24 12.42
CA GLU A 475 -17.76 6.69 12.91
C GLU A 475 -16.89 6.25 11.73
N VAL A 476 -15.67 6.77 11.66
CA VAL A 476 -14.66 6.38 10.66
C VAL A 476 -13.32 6.06 11.32
N HIS A 477 -12.40 5.48 10.57
CA HIS A 477 -11.05 5.11 11.02
C HIS A 477 -10.03 5.77 10.09
N LEU A 478 -9.21 6.69 10.61
CA LEU A 478 -8.22 7.38 9.78
C LEU A 478 -7.02 6.46 9.48
N ILE A 479 -6.45 6.59 8.29
CA ILE A 479 -5.24 5.89 7.83
C ILE A 479 -4.30 6.86 7.12
N PHE A 480 -3.00 6.57 7.13
CA PHE A 480 -1.94 7.47 6.68
C PHE A 480 -1.99 8.83 7.41
N VAL A 481 -2.26 8.79 8.71
CA VAL A 481 -2.37 10.00 9.54
C VAL A 481 -1.03 10.72 9.56
N ASN A 482 -1.00 11.94 9.00
CA ASN A 482 0.21 12.75 8.86
C ASN A 482 1.31 12.04 8.02
N GLU A 483 0.93 11.39 6.92
CA GLU A 483 1.89 10.91 5.90
C GLU A 483 2.56 12.10 5.20
N GLY A 484 3.88 12.22 5.35
CA GLY A 484 4.67 13.30 4.75
C GLY A 484 4.57 13.36 3.22
N GLY A 485 4.32 12.21 2.59
CA GLY A 485 4.11 12.05 1.16
C GLY A 485 2.72 12.40 0.64
N TYR A 486 1.76 12.83 1.48
CA TYR A 486 0.38 13.22 1.07
C TYR A 486 0.04 14.70 1.40
N TYR A 487 1.05 15.56 1.56
CA TYR A 487 0.88 17.01 1.73
C TYR A 487 0.82 17.81 0.42
N TYR A 488 1.37 17.28 -0.67
CA TYR A 488 1.43 17.98 -1.96
C TYR A 488 0.27 17.57 -2.86
N GLU A 489 -0.33 18.52 -3.58
CA GLU A 489 -1.46 18.24 -4.49
C GLU A 489 -1.10 17.18 -5.54
N SER A 490 0.10 17.29 -6.12
CA SER A 490 0.69 16.33 -7.08
C SER A 490 0.95 14.92 -6.54
N SER A 491 0.82 14.71 -5.22
CA SER A 491 0.89 13.39 -4.57
C SER A 491 -0.49 12.80 -4.23
N GLY A 492 -1.57 13.57 -4.47
CA GLY A 492 -2.94 13.24 -4.09
C GLY A 492 -3.19 13.53 -2.61
N THR A 493 -3.35 14.82 -2.28
CA THR A 493 -3.54 15.34 -0.92
C THR A 493 -4.54 14.60 -0.05
N GLY A 494 -4.28 14.59 1.25
CA GLY A 494 -5.27 14.33 2.30
C GLY A 494 -5.01 13.08 3.12
N ILE A 495 -5.66 13.02 4.29
CA ILE A 495 -5.65 11.86 5.19
C ILE A 495 -6.64 10.84 4.63
N GLY A 496 -6.22 9.57 4.55
CA GLY A 496 -7.10 8.49 4.08
C GLY A 496 -8.19 8.18 5.09
N VAL A 497 -9.41 7.95 4.62
CA VAL A 497 -10.53 7.51 5.45
C VAL A 497 -10.84 6.06 5.15
N ALA A 498 -10.94 5.25 6.20
CA ALA A 498 -11.33 3.86 6.12
C ALA A 498 -12.54 3.57 7.02
N VAL A 499 -13.23 2.48 6.72
CA VAL A 499 -14.27 1.88 7.56
C VAL A 499 -13.93 0.42 7.82
N LYS A 500 -14.33 -0.09 8.99
CA LYS A 500 -14.19 -1.51 9.33
C LYS A 500 -15.05 -2.34 8.39
N SER A 501 -14.50 -3.45 7.92
CA SER A 501 -15.18 -4.37 7.02
C SER A 501 -14.66 -5.79 7.25
N ARG A 502 -15.11 -6.75 6.44
CA ARG A 502 -14.63 -8.12 6.46
C ARG A 502 -14.57 -8.63 5.03
N PHE A 503 -13.69 -9.59 4.77
CA PHE A 503 -13.65 -10.31 3.49
C PHE A 503 -13.70 -11.82 3.73
N ASP A 504 -14.24 -12.56 2.78
CA ASP A 504 -14.13 -14.02 2.74
C ASP A 504 -12.79 -14.37 2.07
N TRP A 505 -11.91 -15.11 2.78
CA TRP A 505 -10.56 -15.40 2.25
C TRP A 505 -10.55 -16.43 1.11
N GLU A 506 -11.58 -17.25 0.98
CA GLU A 506 -11.67 -18.34 -0.01
C GLU A 506 -12.22 -17.84 -1.36
N THR A 507 -13.05 -16.79 -1.34
CA THR A 507 -13.57 -16.11 -2.54
C THR A 507 -12.81 -14.83 -2.88
N GLY A 508 -12.33 -14.08 -1.89
CA GLY A 508 -11.61 -12.81 -2.03
C GLY A 508 -12.49 -11.56 -2.15
N TRP A 509 -13.79 -11.66 -1.92
CA TRP A 509 -14.74 -10.53 -1.96
C TRP A 509 -15.02 -9.97 -0.57
N PHE A 510 -15.52 -8.73 -0.50
CA PHE A 510 -16.09 -8.23 0.75
C PHE A 510 -17.25 -9.12 1.21
N PHE A 511 -17.34 -9.32 2.52
CA PHE A 511 -18.42 -10.02 3.18
C PHE A 511 -19.43 -8.99 3.72
N VAL A 512 -20.69 -9.13 3.29
CA VAL A 512 -21.83 -8.32 3.72
C VAL A 512 -22.64 -9.16 4.71
N ASP A 513 -22.95 -8.63 5.90
CA ASP A 513 -23.87 -9.32 6.83
C ASP A 513 -25.31 -9.18 6.29
N SER A 514 -26.14 -10.23 6.37
CA SER A 514 -27.47 -10.24 5.72
C SER A 514 -28.48 -9.26 6.32
N ASP A 515 -28.16 -8.63 7.44
CA ASP A 515 -28.96 -7.56 8.03
C ASP A 515 -28.62 -6.17 7.44
N ASP A 516 -27.44 -6.00 6.82
CA ASP A 516 -26.98 -4.75 6.21
C ASP A 516 -27.72 -4.46 4.88
N GLU A 517 -28.21 -5.49 4.16
CA GLU A 517 -29.03 -5.33 2.94
C GLU A 517 -30.28 -4.47 3.16
N ALA A 518 -30.74 -4.33 4.41
CA ALA A 518 -31.89 -3.50 4.76
C ALA A 518 -31.59 -1.98 4.76
N GLU A 519 -30.34 -1.56 4.95
CA GLU A 519 -29.94 -0.15 4.96
C GLU A 519 -29.26 0.28 3.66
N VAL A 520 -28.65 -0.65 2.91
CA VAL A 520 -28.05 -0.39 1.58
C VAL A 520 -29.11 -0.11 0.49
N SER A 521 -30.41 -0.30 0.76
CA SER A 521 -31.48 -0.04 -0.21
C SER A 521 -31.76 1.44 -0.54
N GLU A 522 -31.12 2.39 0.15
CA GLU A 522 -31.09 3.82 -0.22
C GLU A 522 -29.66 4.30 -0.54
N GLU A 523 -28.88 3.50 -1.26
CA GLU A 523 -27.63 4.00 -1.86
C GLU A 523 -27.94 5.16 -2.83
N ILE A 524 -27.42 6.35 -2.53
CA ILE A 524 -27.61 7.53 -3.38
C ILE A 524 -26.78 7.32 -4.65
N VAL A 525 -27.42 6.75 -5.67
CA VAL A 525 -26.99 6.90 -7.06
C VAL A 525 -27.04 8.39 -7.36
N VAL A 526 -25.87 9.03 -7.38
CA VAL A 526 -25.70 10.34 -7.98
C VAL A 526 -25.84 10.13 -9.48
N GLU A 527 -27.07 10.21 -9.98
CA GLU A 527 -27.34 10.16 -11.41
C GLU A 527 -26.55 11.29 -12.09
N GLU A 528 -25.73 10.92 -13.07
CA GLU A 528 -24.87 11.82 -13.84
C GLU A 528 -25.75 12.71 -14.76
N THR A 529 -26.36 13.72 -14.14
CA THR A 529 -27.42 14.55 -14.73
C THR A 529 -26.92 15.94 -15.06
N ASP A 530 -27.10 16.28 -16.34
CA ASP A 530 -27.06 17.60 -16.96
C ASP A 530 -25.77 18.44 -16.83
N SER A 531 -25.00 18.34 -17.92
CA SER A 531 -23.95 19.23 -18.41
C SER A 531 -24.12 20.74 -18.13
N TYR A 532 -23.04 21.33 -17.62
CA TYR A 532 -22.44 22.63 -17.99
C TYR A 532 -23.35 23.83 -18.38
N GLU A 533 -23.29 24.89 -17.58
CA GLU A 533 -22.89 26.23 -18.06
C GLU A 533 -21.53 26.60 -17.44
#